data_AF-A0A942I0V1-F1
#
_entry.id   AF-A0A942I0V1-F1
#
_cell.length_a   1.000
_cell.length_b   1.000
_cell.length_c   1.000
_cell.angle_alpha   90.00
_cell.angle_beta   90.00
_cell.angle_gamma   90.00
#
_symmetry.space_group_name_H-M   'P 1'
#
loop_
_entity.id
_entity.type
_entity.pdbx_description
1 polymer ?
#
loop_
_entity_poly.entity_id
_entity_poly.type
_entity_poly.pdbx_seq_one_letter_code
_entity_poly.pdbx_strand_id
1 'polypeptide(L)'
;MKLNFDGISKKLVWVFIALFVISMSCFPLMSEDLFMYLAIVREYFKTGSLPVTDPFLFSIPNFHWTILHQWLGYFVFYGLYQLGDFDLIIIVKSIFITLVYCFPLWRIRKSPQATWLWGLSVLLAVYAMSFRMMERTSFFSDFFIVAVLNILMAEQIKPSRWKYVLPVIFLFWVNLHPGYPIGWFLCGIFLMINLPKWREPEYRKLAALVIASVLVCFINPRGVDGFLYPFNFMQNEGKVYRVFYFEWMPTLHPLYREGAQTYFIFALAILNLFLLFRARKQKPFFEAIASAFFIFYGFYAIRFVPSYCFAIVTLNASLALKASYSPKWPMKYLNGALAALALVLVVKNVGWGYETISGHRDFGLGMDPHIVPEQAAKLLDQSGLQGNVYNSHLYGSYLAWAWEGHRKILYHGFVTDLDFFVNQYLQFGADRAHLDEQVKKFNIGAFFLDRFRGNESLLKILTEHPDWQLVYKDEGALIFLKKQ
;
A
#
# COMPACT_ATOMS: atom_id res chain seq x y z
N MET A 1 -31.77 -16.87 33.60
CA MET A 1 -30.61 -16.92 32.68
C MET A 1 -29.91 -15.55 32.70
N LYS A 2 -28.77 -15.39 33.40
CA LYS A 2 -28.05 -14.10 33.43
C LYS A 2 -27.33 -13.92 32.08
N LEU A 3 -27.74 -12.92 31.29
CA LEU A 3 -27.07 -12.56 30.04
C LEU A 3 -25.59 -12.23 30.30
N ASN A 4 -24.68 -12.86 29.56
CA ASN A 4 -23.25 -12.58 29.64
C ASN A 4 -22.92 -11.29 28.85
N PHE A 5 -23.20 -10.14 29.46
CA PHE A 5 -23.03 -8.81 28.85
C PHE A 5 -21.57 -8.51 28.44
N ASP A 6 -20.58 -9.03 29.16
CA ASP A 6 -19.16 -8.90 28.76
C ASP A 6 -18.85 -9.71 27.49
N GLY A 7 -19.47 -10.88 27.34
CA GLY A 7 -19.37 -11.69 26.12
C GLY A 7 -20.01 -10.99 24.91
N ILE A 8 -21.18 -10.38 25.10
CA ILE A 8 -21.94 -9.69 24.05
C ILE A 8 -21.20 -8.43 23.59
N SER A 9 -20.82 -7.55 24.52
CA SER A 9 -20.13 -6.28 24.19
C SER A 9 -18.81 -6.50 23.44
N LYS A 10 -18.03 -7.51 23.78
CA LYS A 10 -16.81 -7.87 23.03
C LYS A 10 -17.09 -8.27 21.58
N LYS A 11 -18.11 -9.10 21.35
CA LYS A 11 -18.48 -9.53 19.99
C LYS A 11 -18.96 -8.34 19.16
N LEU A 12 -19.71 -7.42 19.76
CA LEU A 12 -20.11 -6.17 19.10
C LEU A 12 -18.89 -5.32 18.69
N VAL A 13 -17.86 -5.21 19.56
CA VAL A 13 -16.61 -4.55 19.17
C VAL A 13 -15.98 -5.23 17.95
N TRP A 14 -15.89 -6.56 17.92
CA TRP A 14 -15.28 -7.25 16.76
C TRP A 14 -16.06 -7.01 15.47
N VAL A 15 -17.39 -7.10 15.51
CA VAL A 15 -18.25 -6.90 14.34
C VAL A 15 -18.19 -5.44 13.87
N PHE A 16 -18.41 -4.47 14.76
CA PHE A 16 -18.45 -3.06 14.36
C PHE A 16 -17.08 -2.48 14.01
N ILE A 17 -15.99 -2.97 14.62
CA ILE A 17 -14.64 -2.63 14.16
C ILE A 17 -14.39 -3.23 12.78
N ALA A 18 -14.76 -4.49 12.52
CA ALA A 18 -14.62 -5.08 11.19
C ALA A 18 -15.42 -4.31 10.12
N LEU A 19 -16.68 -3.94 10.43
CA LEU A 19 -17.49 -3.11 9.55
C LEU A 19 -16.89 -1.71 9.36
N PHE A 20 -16.28 -1.14 10.40
CA PHE A 20 -15.56 0.14 10.29
C PHE A 20 -14.32 0.04 9.38
N VAL A 21 -13.56 -1.06 9.45
CA VAL A 21 -12.46 -1.30 8.50
C VAL A 21 -12.98 -1.41 7.07
N ILE A 22 -14.09 -2.13 6.87
CA ILE A 22 -14.72 -2.27 5.55
C ILE A 22 -15.20 -0.90 5.04
N SER A 23 -15.88 -0.10 5.87
CA SER A 23 -16.37 1.22 5.45
C SER A 23 -15.26 2.22 5.10
N MET A 24 -14.06 2.02 5.63
CA MET A 24 -12.87 2.83 5.35
C MET A 24 -12.00 2.28 4.22
N SER A 25 -12.26 1.07 3.72
CA SER A 25 -11.43 0.43 2.68
C SER A 25 -12.20 0.15 1.39
N CYS A 26 -13.52 0.03 1.45
CA CYS A 26 -14.38 -0.21 0.30
C CYS A 26 -14.79 1.14 -0.29
N PHE A 27 -13.95 1.63 -1.20
CA PHE A 27 -14.16 2.87 -1.94
C PHE A 27 -13.71 2.65 -3.40
N PRO A 28 -14.21 3.48 -4.33
CA PRO A 28 -13.85 3.38 -5.75
C PRO A 28 -12.35 3.33 -6.00
N LEU A 29 -11.94 2.60 -7.03
CA LEU A 29 -10.54 2.36 -7.37
C LEU A 29 -9.77 3.66 -7.59
N MET A 30 -8.59 3.76 -6.98
CA MET A 30 -7.69 4.91 -7.12
C MET A 30 -6.22 4.52 -7.34
N SER A 31 -5.92 3.24 -7.51
CA SER A 31 -4.54 2.76 -7.62
C SER A 31 -3.97 3.07 -9.01
N GLU A 32 -2.95 3.93 -9.05
CA GLU A 32 -2.14 4.19 -10.25
C GLU A 32 -1.39 2.94 -10.72
N ASP A 33 -0.94 2.09 -9.79
CA ASP A 33 -0.09 0.95 -10.11
C ASP A 33 -0.88 -0.23 -10.68
N LEU A 34 -2.15 -0.39 -10.25
CA LEU A 34 -2.96 -1.57 -10.56
C LEU A 34 -3.11 -1.78 -12.07
N PHE A 35 -3.37 -0.72 -12.81
CA PHE A 35 -3.57 -0.79 -14.25
C PHE A 35 -2.34 -1.31 -14.99
N MET A 36 -1.14 -0.94 -14.54
CA MET A 36 0.09 -1.46 -15.14
C MET A 36 0.25 -2.96 -14.86
N TYR A 37 -0.12 -3.44 -13.66
CA TYR A 37 -0.12 -4.87 -13.35
C TYR A 37 -1.01 -5.65 -14.32
N LEU A 38 -2.21 -5.14 -14.56
CA LEU A 38 -3.16 -5.74 -15.48
C LEU A 38 -2.65 -5.72 -16.93
N ALA A 39 -2.07 -4.59 -17.37
CA ALA A 39 -1.53 -4.43 -18.72
C ALA A 39 -0.40 -5.42 -19.01
N ILE A 40 0.52 -5.60 -18.06
CA ILE A 40 1.64 -6.54 -18.19
C ILE A 40 1.15 -7.99 -18.29
N VAL A 41 0.18 -8.38 -17.47
CA VAL A 41 -0.33 -9.76 -17.50
C VAL A 41 -1.15 -10.01 -18.77
N ARG A 42 -1.91 -9.02 -19.25
CA ARG A 42 -2.57 -9.11 -20.56
C ARG A 42 -1.54 -9.30 -21.67
N GLU A 43 -0.43 -8.59 -21.64
CA GLU A 43 0.65 -8.73 -22.62
C GLU A 43 1.32 -10.12 -22.54
N TYR A 44 1.48 -10.67 -21.33
CA TYR A 44 1.93 -12.03 -21.14
C TYR A 44 1.03 -13.05 -21.85
N PHE A 45 -0.30 -12.91 -21.73
CA PHE A 45 -1.23 -13.81 -22.42
C PHE A 45 -1.25 -13.59 -23.94
N LYS A 46 -0.92 -12.40 -24.44
CA LYS A 46 -0.78 -12.11 -25.88
C LYS A 46 0.50 -12.72 -26.46
N THR A 47 1.63 -12.65 -25.75
CA THR A 47 2.97 -12.98 -26.29
C THR A 47 3.54 -14.30 -25.79
N GLY A 48 2.99 -14.88 -24.73
CA GLY A 48 3.49 -16.11 -24.08
C GLY A 48 4.71 -15.90 -23.17
N SER A 49 5.15 -14.65 -22.97
CA SER A 49 6.31 -14.34 -22.12
C SER A 49 6.15 -13.00 -21.42
N LEU A 50 6.84 -12.81 -20.29
CA LEU A 50 6.87 -11.51 -19.62
C LEU A 50 7.72 -10.55 -20.45
N PRO A 51 7.26 -9.30 -20.69
CA PRO A 51 7.99 -8.35 -21.52
C PRO A 51 9.36 -8.03 -20.91
N VAL A 52 10.42 -8.17 -21.71
CA VAL A 52 11.78 -7.78 -21.33
C VAL A 52 11.95 -6.27 -21.43
N THR A 53 11.41 -5.69 -22.51
CA THR A 53 11.37 -4.25 -22.78
C THR A 53 9.96 -3.71 -22.63
N ASP A 54 9.83 -2.41 -22.37
CA ASP A 54 8.54 -1.72 -22.27
C ASP A 54 7.78 -1.71 -23.61
N PRO A 55 6.64 -2.42 -23.71
CA PRO A 55 5.85 -2.42 -24.94
C PRO A 55 4.99 -1.16 -25.07
N PHE A 56 4.73 -0.44 -23.98
CA PHE A 56 3.83 0.70 -23.93
C PHE A 56 4.55 2.02 -24.17
N LEU A 57 5.83 2.11 -23.82
CA LEU A 57 6.63 3.34 -23.92
C LEU A 57 7.12 3.60 -25.35
N PHE A 58 7.01 4.85 -25.83
CA PHE A 58 7.69 5.28 -27.08
C PHE A 58 8.90 6.20 -26.84
N SER A 59 8.99 6.81 -25.65
CA SER A 59 9.91 7.90 -25.36
C SER A 59 11.34 7.45 -25.08
N ILE A 60 11.50 6.26 -24.51
CA ILE A 60 12.79 5.62 -24.24
C ILE A 60 12.83 4.29 -25.02
N PRO A 61 13.51 4.25 -26.18
CA PRO A 61 13.63 3.04 -26.97
C PRO A 61 14.30 1.91 -26.17
N ASN A 62 13.71 0.71 -26.20
CA ASN A 62 14.22 -0.50 -25.54
C ASN A 62 14.42 -0.35 -24.01
N PHE A 63 13.59 0.46 -23.34
CA PHE A 63 13.60 0.53 -21.88
C PHE A 63 13.35 -0.85 -21.26
N HIS A 64 14.27 -1.35 -20.43
CA HIS A 64 14.19 -2.68 -19.83
C HIS A 64 13.45 -2.67 -18.49
N TRP A 65 12.53 -3.63 -18.28
CA TRP A 65 11.76 -3.71 -17.04
C TRP A 65 12.57 -4.25 -15.86
N THR A 66 12.62 -3.51 -14.75
CA THR A 66 13.11 -3.99 -13.44
C THR A 66 11.99 -4.53 -12.54
N ILE A 67 10.74 -4.49 -12.99
CA ILE A 67 9.55 -4.62 -12.12
C ILE A 67 8.99 -6.03 -12.00
N LEU A 68 9.59 -7.02 -12.65
CA LEU A 68 9.13 -8.41 -12.63
C LEU A 68 9.44 -9.14 -11.30
N HIS A 69 10.07 -8.46 -10.34
CA HIS A 69 10.40 -9.01 -9.03
C HIS A 69 9.16 -9.41 -8.21
N GLN A 70 7.99 -8.84 -8.48
CA GLN A 70 6.71 -9.11 -7.81
C GLN A 70 5.63 -9.67 -8.76
N TRP A 71 6.05 -10.40 -9.80
CA TRP A 71 5.21 -10.91 -10.89
C TRP A 71 3.93 -11.62 -10.43
N LEU A 72 3.99 -12.47 -9.40
CA LEU A 72 2.84 -13.26 -8.96
C LEU A 72 1.71 -12.34 -8.47
N GLY A 73 2.06 -11.20 -7.87
CA GLY A 73 1.09 -10.19 -7.47
C GLY A 73 0.26 -9.67 -8.64
N TYR A 74 0.90 -9.49 -9.80
CA TYR A 74 0.22 -9.03 -11.01
C TYR A 74 -0.80 -10.04 -11.50
N PHE A 75 -0.43 -11.33 -11.53
CA PHE A 75 -1.34 -12.41 -11.91
C PHE A 75 -2.50 -12.56 -10.94
N VAL A 76 -2.28 -12.35 -9.63
CA VAL A 76 -3.38 -12.35 -8.65
C VAL A 76 -4.38 -11.24 -8.95
N PHE A 77 -3.92 -10.00 -9.15
CA PHE A 77 -4.81 -8.88 -9.49
C PHE A 77 -5.52 -9.10 -10.83
N TYR A 78 -4.83 -9.61 -11.85
CA TYR A 78 -5.43 -9.92 -13.14
C TYR A 78 -6.49 -11.03 -13.04
N GLY A 79 -6.23 -12.07 -12.26
CA GLY A 79 -7.20 -13.14 -12.01
C GLY A 79 -8.46 -12.62 -11.32
N LEU A 80 -8.32 -11.72 -10.34
CA LEU A 80 -9.47 -11.07 -9.71
C LEU A 80 -10.25 -10.20 -10.70
N TYR A 81 -9.56 -9.43 -11.53
CA TYR A 81 -10.18 -8.65 -12.60
C TYR A 81 -10.99 -9.53 -13.56
N GLN A 82 -10.45 -10.67 -13.99
CA GLN A 82 -11.16 -11.58 -14.90
C GLN A 82 -12.39 -12.23 -14.28
N LEU A 83 -12.43 -12.40 -12.95
CA LEU A 83 -13.53 -13.06 -12.24
C LEU A 83 -14.67 -12.11 -11.86
N GLY A 84 -14.40 -10.83 -11.68
CA GLY A 84 -15.41 -9.88 -11.22
C GLY A 84 -15.01 -8.41 -11.35
N ASP A 85 -14.21 -8.08 -12.36
CA ASP A 85 -13.79 -6.73 -12.72
C ASP A 85 -13.08 -6.00 -11.55
N PHE A 86 -13.03 -4.67 -11.58
CA PHE A 86 -12.46 -3.84 -10.52
C PHE A 86 -13.22 -3.97 -9.19
N ASP A 87 -14.52 -4.25 -9.23
CA ASP A 87 -15.36 -4.40 -8.04
C ASP A 87 -14.89 -5.55 -7.15
N LEU A 88 -14.56 -6.71 -7.74
CA LEU A 88 -14.02 -7.83 -6.99
C LEU A 88 -12.67 -7.51 -6.36
N ILE A 89 -11.82 -6.73 -7.03
CA ILE A 89 -10.54 -6.29 -6.47
C ILE A 89 -10.76 -5.43 -5.22
N ILE A 90 -11.69 -4.47 -5.27
CA ILE A 90 -12.03 -3.61 -4.13
C ILE A 90 -12.57 -4.45 -2.96
N ILE A 91 -13.50 -5.37 -3.25
CA ILE A 91 -14.08 -6.26 -2.23
C ILE A 91 -13.00 -7.13 -1.59
N VAL A 92 -12.15 -7.78 -2.39
CA VAL A 92 -11.08 -8.64 -1.89
C VAL A 92 -10.07 -7.84 -1.07
N LYS A 93 -9.69 -6.63 -1.52
CA LYS A 93 -8.85 -5.71 -0.75
C LYS A 93 -9.45 -5.41 0.63
N SER A 94 -10.73 -5.02 0.68
CA SER A 94 -11.41 -4.68 1.94
C SER A 94 -11.52 -5.87 2.89
N ILE A 95 -11.86 -7.05 2.37
CA ILE A 95 -11.85 -8.30 3.13
C ILE A 95 -10.44 -8.58 3.65
N PHE A 96 -9.43 -8.45 2.81
CA PHE A 96 -8.04 -8.74 3.17
C PHE A 96 -7.53 -7.84 4.30
N ILE A 97 -7.69 -6.51 4.18
CA ILE A 97 -7.32 -5.54 5.22
C ILE A 97 -8.05 -5.87 6.54
N THR A 98 -9.33 -6.21 6.46
CA THR A 98 -10.14 -6.59 7.63
C THR A 98 -9.62 -7.86 8.29
N LEU A 99 -9.30 -8.90 7.50
CA LEU A 99 -8.74 -10.15 8.00
C LEU A 99 -7.39 -9.95 8.68
N VAL A 100 -6.52 -9.09 8.14
CA VAL A 100 -5.23 -8.75 8.76
C VAL A 100 -5.45 -8.16 10.16
N TYR A 101 -6.38 -7.21 10.32
CA TYR A 101 -6.69 -6.63 11.64
C TYR A 101 -7.40 -7.59 12.59
N CYS A 102 -8.22 -8.51 12.06
CA CYS A 102 -8.87 -9.55 12.85
C CYS A 102 -7.91 -10.67 13.26
N PHE A 103 -6.75 -10.82 12.61
CA PHE A 103 -5.84 -11.93 12.86
C PHE A 103 -5.40 -12.04 14.34
N PRO A 104 -5.11 -10.97 15.10
CA PRO A 104 -4.77 -11.09 16.53
C PRO A 104 -5.94 -11.52 17.45
N LEU A 105 -7.20 -11.51 16.98
CA LEU A 105 -8.39 -11.75 17.81
C LEU A 105 -8.38 -13.12 18.50
N TRP A 106 -7.83 -14.16 17.86
CA TRP A 106 -7.82 -15.50 18.45
C TRP A 106 -7.06 -15.57 19.78
N ARG A 107 -6.06 -14.70 19.97
CA ARG A 107 -5.25 -14.58 21.21
C ARG A 107 -5.98 -13.79 22.29
N ILE A 108 -6.63 -12.69 21.91
CA ILE A 108 -7.24 -11.75 22.86
C ILE A 108 -8.70 -12.08 23.21
N ARG A 109 -9.34 -13.05 22.55
CA ARG A 109 -10.77 -13.36 22.67
C ARG A 109 -11.30 -13.57 24.10
N LYS A 110 -10.44 -14.04 25.00
CA LYS A 110 -10.79 -14.27 26.41
C LYS A 110 -10.66 -13.03 27.29
N SER A 111 -10.00 -11.97 26.82
CA SER A 111 -9.74 -10.73 27.58
C SER A 111 -10.59 -9.56 27.07
N PRO A 112 -11.59 -9.08 27.85
CA PRO A 112 -12.36 -7.88 27.52
C PRO A 112 -11.51 -6.62 27.43
N GLN A 113 -10.48 -6.51 28.27
CA GLN A 113 -9.53 -5.40 28.24
C GLN A 113 -8.70 -5.39 26.96
N ALA A 114 -8.14 -6.55 26.58
CA ALA A 114 -7.35 -6.63 25.35
C ALA A 114 -8.22 -6.42 24.11
N THR A 115 -9.50 -6.82 24.15
CA THR A 115 -10.48 -6.51 23.10
C THR A 115 -10.68 -5.01 22.93
N TRP A 116 -10.86 -4.27 24.02
CA TRP A 116 -11.01 -2.82 23.97
C TRP A 116 -9.74 -2.12 23.43
N LEU A 117 -8.57 -2.48 23.95
CA LEU A 117 -7.28 -1.91 23.51
C LEU A 117 -6.97 -2.24 22.05
N TRP A 118 -7.29 -3.45 21.59
CA TRP A 118 -7.18 -3.83 20.18
C TRP A 118 -8.12 -2.99 19.33
N GLY A 119 -9.41 -2.87 19.69
CA GLY A 119 -10.38 -2.11 18.92
C GLY A 119 -10.01 -0.62 18.83
N LEU A 120 -9.53 -0.03 19.93
CA LEU A 120 -8.99 1.33 19.94
C LEU A 120 -7.76 1.45 19.04
N SER A 121 -6.84 0.47 19.09
CA SER A 121 -5.65 0.46 18.22
C SER A 121 -6.03 0.37 16.75
N VAL A 122 -7.00 -0.49 16.38
CA VAL A 122 -7.51 -0.61 15.01
C VAL A 122 -8.13 0.70 14.55
N LEU A 123 -8.96 1.33 15.39
CA LEU A 123 -9.58 2.62 15.06
C LEU A 123 -8.53 3.67 14.72
N LEU A 124 -7.53 3.83 15.58
CA LEU A 124 -6.42 4.77 15.35
C LEU A 124 -5.61 4.41 14.10
N ALA A 125 -5.28 3.13 13.91
CA ALA A 125 -4.49 2.63 12.79
C ALA A 125 -5.18 2.81 11.44
N VAL A 126 -6.48 2.53 11.36
CA VAL A 126 -7.29 2.67 10.15
C VAL A 126 -7.39 4.14 9.74
N TYR A 127 -7.59 5.07 10.68
CA TYR A 127 -7.52 6.49 10.36
C TYR A 127 -6.10 6.93 9.97
N ALA A 128 -5.08 6.46 10.68
CA ALA A 128 -3.69 6.80 10.40
C ALA A 128 -3.26 6.41 8.97
N MET A 129 -3.72 5.28 8.44
CA MET A 129 -3.37 4.81 7.09
C MET A 129 -4.46 5.05 6.03
N SER A 130 -5.52 5.81 6.35
CA SER A 130 -6.72 5.94 5.52
C SER A 130 -6.47 6.45 4.09
N PHE A 131 -5.41 7.24 3.92
CA PHE A 131 -4.98 7.79 2.62
C PHE A 131 -4.32 6.75 1.69
N ARG A 132 -3.99 5.55 2.19
CA ARG A 132 -3.19 4.55 1.47
C ARG A 132 -3.80 3.15 1.44
N MET A 133 -5.11 3.03 1.67
CA MET A 133 -5.83 1.76 1.52
C MET A 133 -6.15 1.44 0.04
N MET A 134 -5.15 1.57 -0.83
CA MET A 134 -5.25 1.43 -2.29
C MET A 134 -4.73 0.07 -2.78
N GLU A 135 -5.22 -0.41 -3.92
CA GLU A 135 -4.99 -1.72 -4.53
C GLU A 135 -3.53 -1.89 -4.99
N ARG A 136 -2.66 -2.28 -4.06
CA ARG A 136 -1.22 -2.46 -4.31
C ARG A 136 -0.73 -3.82 -3.81
N THR A 137 0.30 -4.34 -4.45
CA THR A 137 0.99 -5.58 -4.06
C THR A 137 1.62 -5.49 -2.66
N SER A 138 1.87 -4.28 -2.15
CA SER A 138 2.42 -4.07 -0.80
C SER A 138 1.54 -4.65 0.32
N PHE A 139 0.25 -4.85 0.09
CA PHE A 139 -0.62 -5.51 1.08
C PHE A 139 -0.23 -6.96 1.36
N PHE A 140 0.33 -7.69 0.40
CA PHE A 140 0.86 -9.03 0.66
C PHE A 140 1.99 -8.97 1.70
N SER A 141 2.85 -7.96 1.58
CA SER A 141 3.89 -7.66 2.55
C SER A 141 3.33 -7.37 3.94
N ASP A 142 2.32 -6.51 4.03
CA ASP A 142 1.69 -6.15 5.30
C ASP A 142 1.07 -7.37 6.00
N PHE A 143 0.41 -8.24 5.24
CA PHE A 143 -0.12 -9.50 5.76
C PHE A 143 0.96 -10.45 6.24
N PHE A 144 2.02 -10.66 5.47
CA PHE A 144 3.09 -11.56 5.88
C PHE A 144 3.88 -11.02 7.08
N ILE A 145 4.04 -9.71 7.23
CA ILE A 145 4.55 -9.08 8.46
C ILE A 145 3.70 -9.49 9.66
N VAL A 146 2.37 -9.33 9.56
CA VAL A 146 1.46 -9.70 10.65
C VAL A 146 1.49 -11.21 10.92
N ALA A 147 1.54 -12.04 9.88
CA ALA A 147 1.65 -13.49 10.02
C ALA A 147 2.94 -13.88 10.76
N VAL A 148 4.10 -13.36 10.35
CA VAL A 148 5.39 -13.60 11.01
C VAL A 148 5.37 -13.11 12.45
N LEU A 149 4.88 -11.90 12.74
CA LEU A 149 4.74 -11.40 14.11
C LEU A 149 3.91 -12.34 14.98
N ASN A 150 2.78 -12.83 14.48
CA ASN A 150 1.93 -13.76 15.24
C ASN A 150 2.58 -15.13 15.46
N ILE A 151 3.32 -15.65 14.48
CA ILE A 151 4.11 -16.89 14.62
C ILE A 151 5.14 -16.72 15.74
N LEU A 152 5.93 -15.65 15.69
CA LEU A 152 6.97 -15.37 16.68
C LEU A 152 6.38 -15.13 18.07
N MET A 153 5.26 -14.41 18.17
CA MET A 153 4.55 -14.20 19.44
C MET A 153 3.99 -15.50 20.01
N ALA A 154 3.48 -16.42 19.18
CA ALA A 154 3.06 -17.73 19.64
C ALA A 154 4.26 -18.52 20.20
N GLU A 155 5.41 -18.43 19.52
CA GLU A 155 6.65 -19.08 19.92
C GLU A 155 7.23 -18.58 21.25
N GLN A 156 6.96 -17.32 21.63
CA GLN A 156 7.32 -16.80 22.96
C GLN A 156 6.60 -17.54 24.10
N ILE A 157 5.36 -17.98 23.86
CA ILE A 157 4.53 -18.62 24.88
C ILE A 157 4.91 -20.08 25.00
N LYS A 158 4.99 -20.78 23.86
CA LYS A 158 5.39 -22.19 23.76
C LYS A 158 5.80 -22.53 22.33
N PRO A 159 6.60 -23.59 22.13
CA PRO A 159 6.87 -24.10 20.80
C PRO A 159 5.58 -24.35 20.00
N SER A 160 5.52 -23.75 18.83
CA SER A 160 4.35 -23.69 17.96
C SER A 160 4.64 -24.39 16.65
N ARG A 161 3.69 -25.22 16.19
CA ARG A 161 3.76 -25.81 14.84
C ARG A 161 3.66 -24.77 13.72
N TRP A 162 3.21 -23.56 14.01
CA TRP A 162 3.07 -22.52 12.99
C TRP A 162 4.42 -22.07 12.40
N LYS A 163 5.55 -22.28 13.09
CA LYS A 163 6.88 -21.95 12.56
C LYS A 163 7.26 -22.74 11.30
N TYR A 164 6.69 -23.93 11.10
CA TYR A 164 6.93 -24.73 9.88
C TYR A 164 6.35 -24.05 8.62
N VAL A 165 5.43 -23.09 8.79
CA VAL A 165 4.85 -22.32 7.69
C VAL A 165 5.78 -21.17 7.26
N LEU A 166 6.82 -20.82 8.03
CA LEU A 166 7.72 -19.70 7.71
C LEU A 166 8.33 -19.82 6.30
N PRO A 167 8.98 -20.95 5.88
CA PRO A 167 9.54 -21.03 4.53
C PRO A 167 8.49 -20.84 3.44
N VAL A 168 7.26 -21.36 3.65
CA VAL A 168 6.17 -21.19 2.70
C VAL A 168 5.75 -19.72 2.60
N ILE A 169 5.65 -19.01 3.74
CA ILE A 169 5.39 -17.57 3.75
C ILE A 169 6.44 -16.83 2.91
N PHE A 170 7.73 -17.07 3.15
CA PHE A 170 8.80 -16.35 2.44
C PHE A 170 8.89 -16.70 0.95
N LEU A 171 8.57 -17.95 0.58
CA LEU A 171 8.46 -18.39 -0.81
C LEU A 171 7.37 -17.62 -1.56
N PHE A 172 6.18 -17.45 -0.98
CA PHE A 172 5.14 -16.64 -1.61
C PHE A 172 5.47 -15.16 -1.55
N TRP A 173 6.04 -14.70 -0.44
CA TRP A 173 6.35 -13.29 -0.23
C TRP A 173 7.30 -12.75 -1.29
N VAL A 174 8.43 -13.42 -1.55
CA VAL A 174 9.42 -12.97 -2.55
C VAL A 174 8.86 -12.86 -3.98
N ASN A 175 7.80 -13.60 -4.30
CA ASN A 175 7.15 -13.59 -5.61
C ASN A 175 5.99 -12.58 -5.67
N LEU A 176 5.43 -12.20 -4.52
CA LEU A 176 4.29 -11.29 -4.41
C LEU A 176 4.69 -9.83 -4.15
N HIS A 177 5.76 -9.58 -3.37
CA HIS A 177 6.21 -8.23 -3.05
C HIS A 177 7.65 -8.21 -2.44
N PRO A 178 8.49 -7.20 -2.74
CA PRO A 178 9.88 -7.12 -2.28
C PRO A 178 10.09 -6.79 -0.79
N GLY A 179 9.06 -6.80 0.04
CA GLY A 179 9.17 -6.41 1.46
C GLY A 179 9.53 -7.54 2.44
N TYR A 180 9.89 -8.73 1.95
CA TYR A 180 10.30 -9.88 2.77
C TYR A 180 11.51 -9.65 3.69
N PRO A 181 12.48 -8.74 3.43
CA PRO A 181 13.59 -8.52 4.37
C PRO A 181 13.12 -8.08 5.77
N ILE A 182 11.95 -7.46 5.88
CA ILE A 182 11.33 -7.11 7.17
C ILE A 182 11.03 -8.37 7.99
N GLY A 183 10.54 -9.43 7.35
CA GLY A 183 10.31 -10.71 8.01
C GLY A 183 11.60 -11.35 8.52
N TRP A 184 12.69 -11.28 7.74
CA TRP A 184 14.00 -11.78 8.18
C TRP A 184 14.53 -10.99 9.37
N PHE A 185 14.40 -9.67 9.34
CA PHE A 185 14.74 -8.82 10.48
C PHE A 185 13.98 -9.25 11.74
N LEU A 186 12.66 -9.44 11.65
CA LEU A 186 11.84 -9.89 12.77
C LEU A 186 12.25 -11.27 13.30
N CYS A 187 12.54 -12.22 12.42
CA CYS A 187 13.03 -13.53 12.81
C CYS A 187 14.42 -13.45 13.46
N GLY A 188 15.31 -12.61 12.91
CA GLY A 188 16.66 -12.37 13.41
C GLY A 188 16.65 -11.78 14.82
N ILE A 189 15.88 -10.71 15.06
CA ILE A 189 15.77 -10.13 16.41
C ILE A 189 15.22 -11.15 17.41
N PHE A 190 14.27 -12.00 16.99
CA PHE A 190 13.70 -13.03 17.83
C PHE A 190 14.74 -14.09 18.23
N LEU A 191 15.52 -14.58 17.26
CA LEU A 191 16.60 -15.53 17.50
C LEU A 191 17.73 -14.93 18.35
N MET A 192 18.06 -13.66 18.16
CA MET A 192 19.07 -12.96 18.98
C MET A 192 18.62 -12.81 20.44
N ILE A 193 17.36 -12.39 20.68
CA ILE A 193 16.81 -12.28 22.04
C ILE A 193 16.80 -13.65 22.74
N ASN A 194 16.54 -14.72 22.00
CA ASN A 194 16.46 -16.08 22.54
C ASN A 194 17.79 -16.86 22.41
N LEU A 195 18.90 -16.21 22.04
CA LEU A 195 20.20 -16.86 21.84
C LEU A 195 20.67 -17.72 23.03
N PRO A 196 20.42 -17.37 24.31
CA PRO A 196 20.76 -18.26 25.43
C PRO A 196 20.17 -19.67 25.33
N LYS A 197 19.09 -19.86 24.55
CA LYS A 197 18.43 -21.14 24.29
C LYS A 197 19.01 -21.91 23.10
N TRP A 198 20.17 -21.53 22.56
CA TRP A 198 20.73 -22.12 21.33
C TRP A 198 20.99 -23.63 21.36
N ARG A 199 21.14 -24.21 22.56
CA ARG A 199 21.27 -25.66 22.74
C ARG A 199 19.93 -26.40 22.71
N GLU A 200 18.81 -25.70 22.87
CA GLU A 200 17.48 -26.30 22.85
C GLU A 200 17.09 -26.74 21.42
N PRO A 201 16.53 -27.94 21.23
CA PRO A 201 16.12 -28.44 19.92
C PRO A 201 15.14 -27.51 19.19
N GLU A 202 14.21 -26.90 19.94
CA GLU A 202 13.18 -26.04 19.36
C GLU A 202 13.75 -24.70 18.85
N TYR A 203 14.79 -24.17 19.50
CA TYR A 203 15.54 -23.01 19.00
C TYR A 203 16.27 -23.35 17.69
N ARG A 204 17.03 -24.45 17.68
CA ARG A 204 17.79 -24.89 16.50
C ARG A 204 16.87 -25.15 15.31
N LYS A 205 15.71 -25.74 15.58
CA LYS A 205 14.67 -25.97 14.57
C LYS A 205 14.12 -24.66 14.02
N LEU A 206 13.80 -23.68 14.88
CA LEU A 206 13.37 -22.36 14.42
C LEU A 206 14.46 -21.69 13.58
N ALA A 207 15.72 -21.72 14.03
CA ALA A 207 16.86 -21.16 13.30
C ALA A 207 17.03 -21.82 11.92
N ALA A 208 16.93 -23.15 11.83
CA ALA A 208 16.97 -23.87 10.57
C ALA A 208 15.82 -23.47 9.63
N LEU A 209 14.60 -23.26 10.15
CA LEU A 209 13.46 -22.79 9.37
C LEU A 209 13.63 -21.34 8.90
N VAL A 210 14.28 -20.49 9.69
CA VAL A 210 14.63 -19.12 9.28
C VAL A 210 15.68 -19.14 8.18
N ILE A 211 16.70 -20.00 8.26
CA ILE A 211 17.67 -20.19 7.17
C ILE A 211 16.97 -20.69 5.90
N ALA A 212 16.11 -21.72 6.03
CA ALA A 212 15.31 -22.20 4.90
C ALA A 212 14.43 -21.09 4.30
N SER A 213 13.88 -20.21 5.14
CA SER A 213 13.10 -19.03 4.71
C SER A 213 13.91 -17.99 3.94
N VAL A 214 15.23 -17.89 4.17
CA VAL A 214 16.12 -17.07 3.34
C VAL A 214 16.41 -17.78 2.02
N LEU A 215 16.67 -19.08 2.05
CA LEU A 215 17.02 -19.87 0.86
C LEU A 215 15.87 -20.00 -0.15
N VAL A 216 14.62 -20.13 0.31
CA VAL A 216 13.47 -20.17 -0.59
C VAL A 216 13.23 -18.84 -1.31
N CYS A 217 13.79 -17.71 -0.84
CA CYS A 217 13.71 -16.44 -1.56
C CYS A 217 14.55 -16.42 -2.85
N PHE A 218 15.41 -17.41 -3.10
CA PHE A 218 16.05 -17.59 -4.40
C PHE A 218 15.10 -18.20 -5.45
N ILE A 219 13.94 -18.73 -5.02
CA ILE A 219 12.90 -19.25 -5.90
C ILE A 219 12.04 -18.07 -6.38
N ASN A 220 12.62 -17.29 -7.29
CA ASN A 220 11.98 -16.20 -8.03
C ASN A 220 12.37 -16.37 -9.52
N PRO A 221 11.52 -16.02 -10.50
CA PRO A 221 11.87 -16.13 -11.92
C PRO A 221 13.16 -15.39 -12.31
N ARG A 222 13.55 -14.36 -11.55
CA ARG A 222 14.82 -13.62 -11.72
C ARG A 222 15.97 -14.18 -10.87
N GLY A 223 15.78 -15.28 -10.16
CA GLY A 223 16.76 -15.90 -9.28
C GLY A 223 17.38 -14.90 -8.30
N VAL A 224 18.71 -14.75 -8.38
CA VAL A 224 19.50 -13.86 -7.50
C VAL A 224 19.12 -12.39 -7.67
N ASP A 225 18.81 -11.93 -8.89
CA ASP A 225 18.42 -10.54 -9.12
C ASP A 225 17.09 -10.20 -8.43
N GLY A 226 16.15 -11.15 -8.43
CA GLY A 226 14.89 -11.02 -7.70
C GLY A 226 15.13 -10.95 -6.18
N PHE A 227 16.02 -11.80 -5.67
CA PHE A 227 16.43 -11.80 -4.26
C PHE A 227 17.14 -10.50 -3.83
N LEU A 228 17.97 -9.92 -4.71
CA LEU A 228 18.74 -8.71 -4.41
C LEU A 228 17.96 -7.41 -4.70
N TYR A 229 16.83 -7.49 -5.39
CA TYR A 229 16.06 -6.33 -5.82
C TYR A 229 15.80 -5.28 -4.72
N PRO A 230 15.32 -5.62 -3.49
CA PRO A 230 15.04 -4.60 -2.48
C PRO A 230 16.29 -3.81 -2.07
N PHE A 231 17.45 -4.47 -2.07
CA PHE A 231 18.73 -3.86 -1.69
C PHE A 231 19.27 -2.96 -2.81
N ASN A 232 19.16 -3.42 -4.07
CA ASN A 232 19.55 -2.65 -5.25
C ASN A 232 18.65 -1.42 -5.42
N PHE A 233 17.35 -1.57 -5.19
CA PHE A 233 16.37 -0.49 -5.21
C PHE A 233 16.76 0.61 -4.22
N MET A 234 17.09 0.25 -2.97
CA MET A 234 17.47 1.24 -1.94
C MET A 234 18.75 2.03 -2.29
N GLN A 235 19.69 1.43 -3.02
CA GLN A 235 20.96 2.08 -3.39
C GLN A 235 20.83 3.02 -4.59
N ASN A 236 20.02 2.63 -5.58
CA ASN A 236 19.97 3.28 -6.89
C ASN A 236 18.64 4.06 -7.06
N GLU A 237 17.56 3.34 -7.32
CA GLU A 237 16.25 3.90 -7.69
C GLU A 237 15.62 4.71 -6.54
N GLY A 238 15.86 4.31 -5.29
CA GLY A 238 15.34 4.97 -4.11
C GLY A 238 15.75 6.43 -3.96
N LYS A 239 16.81 6.90 -4.65
CA LYS A 239 17.17 8.31 -4.69
C LYS A 239 16.23 9.13 -5.58
N VAL A 240 15.85 8.60 -6.74
CA VAL A 240 14.87 9.20 -7.67
C VAL A 240 13.53 9.35 -6.97
N TYR A 241 13.08 8.25 -6.37
CA TYR A 241 11.79 8.18 -5.70
C TYR A 241 11.68 9.17 -4.53
N ARG A 242 12.73 9.38 -3.73
CA ARG A 242 12.72 10.35 -2.62
C ARG A 242 12.58 11.81 -3.06
N VAL A 243 13.07 12.14 -4.25
CA VAL A 243 13.04 13.52 -4.75
C VAL A 243 11.71 13.83 -5.40
N PHE A 244 11.14 12.89 -6.17
CA PHE A 244 10.02 13.18 -7.07
C PHE A 244 8.70 12.50 -6.70
N TYR A 245 8.74 11.45 -5.89
CA TYR A 245 7.53 10.75 -5.46
C TYR A 245 7.23 11.13 -4.02
N PHE A 246 6.17 11.92 -3.86
CA PHE A 246 5.70 12.43 -2.56
C PHE A 246 5.54 11.33 -1.50
N GLU A 247 5.25 10.09 -1.90
CA GLU A 247 5.10 8.95 -0.99
C GLU A 247 6.39 8.52 -0.27
N TRP A 248 7.56 8.92 -0.77
CA TRP A 248 8.86 8.65 -0.14
C TRP A 248 9.34 9.78 0.76
N MET A 249 8.60 10.89 0.83
CA MET A 249 8.89 11.96 1.77
C MET A 249 8.60 11.50 3.21
N PRO A 250 9.31 12.06 4.20
CA PRO A 250 9.06 11.77 5.61
C PRO A 250 7.60 12.01 5.98
N THR A 251 7.08 11.21 6.90
CA THR A 251 5.69 11.35 7.39
C THR A 251 5.43 12.72 8.04
N LEU A 252 6.49 13.37 8.54
CA LEU A 252 6.45 14.71 9.13
C LEU A 252 6.80 15.84 8.16
N HIS A 253 6.86 15.57 6.86
CA HIS A 253 7.04 16.59 5.84
C HIS A 253 5.91 17.65 5.93
N PRO A 254 6.15 18.95 5.66
CA PRO A 254 5.13 20.00 5.74
C PRO A 254 3.84 19.71 4.98
N LEU A 255 3.93 18.96 3.86
CA LEU A 255 2.76 18.53 3.07
C LEU A 255 1.79 17.60 3.83
N TYR A 256 2.25 16.91 4.89
CA TYR A 256 1.48 15.88 5.59
C TYR A 256 1.29 16.15 7.08
N ARG A 257 2.24 16.85 7.70
CA ARG A 257 2.33 16.95 9.16
C ARG A 257 1.10 17.58 9.81
N GLU A 258 0.38 18.43 9.07
CA GLU A 258 -0.83 19.14 9.51
C GLU A 258 -2.12 18.36 9.18
N GLY A 259 -2.01 17.27 8.42
CA GLY A 259 -3.12 16.38 8.12
C GLY A 259 -3.58 15.59 9.34
N ALA A 260 -4.89 15.35 9.45
CA ALA A 260 -5.51 14.64 10.58
C ALA A 260 -4.84 13.29 10.89
N GLN A 261 -4.42 12.57 9.84
CA GLN A 261 -3.78 11.25 9.91
C GLN A 261 -2.48 11.27 10.70
N THR A 262 -1.71 12.35 10.63
CA THR A 262 -0.46 12.47 11.39
C THR A 262 -0.73 12.42 12.89
N TYR A 263 -1.82 13.04 13.37
CA TYR A 263 -2.22 12.93 14.78
C TYR A 263 -2.60 11.49 15.17
N PHE A 264 -3.26 10.75 14.29
CA PHE A 264 -3.59 9.34 14.53
C PHE A 264 -2.34 8.44 14.55
N ILE A 265 -1.35 8.72 13.70
CA ILE A 265 -0.04 8.04 13.71
C ILE A 265 0.63 8.22 15.08
N PHE A 266 0.68 9.46 15.59
CA PHE A 266 1.21 9.76 16.94
C PHE A 266 0.39 9.12 18.05
N ALA A 267 -0.95 9.20 17.99
CA ALA A 267 -1.83 8.60 18.99
C ALA A 267 -1.62 7.09 19.10
N LEU A 268 -1.43 6.40 17.96
CA LEU A 268 -1.12 4.98 17.93
C LEU A 268 0.26 4.67 18.54
N ALA A 269 1.28 5.50 18.28
CA ALA A 269 2.61 5.35 18.86
C ALA A 269 2.57 5.59 20.38
N ILE A 270 1.87 6.62 20.84
CA ILE A 270 1.70 6.93 22.27
C ILE A 270 0.98 5.77 22.98
N LEU A 271 -0.08 5.22 22.38
CA LEU A 271 -0.77 4.05 22.90
C LEU A 271 0.18 2.85 23.01
N ASN A 272 0.99 2.59 21.98
CA ASN A 272 1.97 1.51 22.00
C ASN A 272 3.02 1.70 23.13
N LEU A 273 3.60 2.89 23.25
CA LEU A 273 4.57 3.23 24.31
C LEU A 273 3.95 3.09 25.70
N PHE A 274 2.70 3.51 25.88
CA PHE A 274 1.95 3.31 27.11
C PHE A 274 1.80 1.82 27.45
N LEU A 275 1.42 0.99 26.47
CA LEU A 275 1.28 -0.45 26.66
C LEU A 275 2.62 -1.14 26.96
N LEU A 276 3.71 -0.73 26.30
CA LEU A 276 5.07 -1.19 26.61
C LEU A 276 5.43 -0.87 28.07
N PHE A 277 5.20 0.37 28.51
CA PHE A 277 5.44 0.77 29.89
C PHE A 277 4.62 -0.07 30.88
N ARG A 278 3.34 -0.33 30.58
CA ARG A 278 2.47 -1.17 31.42
C ARG A 278 2.86 -2.65 31.41
N ALA A 279 3.45 -3.14 30.32
CA ALA A 279 3.93 -4.51 30.18
C ALA A 279 5.37 -4.71 30.66
N ARG A 280 6.10 -3.65 31.07
CA ARG A 280 7.55 -3.69 31.39
C ARG A 280 7.97 -4.78 32.38
N LYS A 281 7.10 -5.12 33.34
CA LYS A 281 7.36 -6.19 34.33
C LYS A 281 7.49 -7.58 33.69
N GLN A 282 6.85 -7.79 32.54
CA GLN A 282 6.92 -9.02 31.76
C GLN A 282 8.10 -9.05 30.76
N LYS A 283 8.99 -8.04 30.81
CA LYS A 283 10.17 -7.92 29.95
C LYS A 283 9.87 -8.17 28.46
N PRO A 284 8.98 -7.36 27.82
CA PRO A 284 8.53 -7.58 26.45
C PRO A 284 9.59 -7.12 25.42
N PHE A 285 10.82 -7.66 25.49
CA PHE A 285 11.96 -7.16 24.72
C PHE A 285 11.74 -7.25 23.20
N PHE A 286 11.20 -8.37 22.72
CA PHE A 286 10.89 -8.52 21.30
C PHE A 286 9.87 -7.47 20.84
N GLU A 287 8.77 -7.31 21.59
CA GLU A 287 7.78 -6.29 21.25
C GLU A 287 8.36 -4.87 21.33
N ALA A 288 9.25 -4.58 22.28
CA ALA A 288 9.89 -3.27 22.40
C ALA A 288 10.76 -2.95 21.16
N ILE A 289 11.61 -3.90 20.74
CA ILE A 289 12.49 -3.71 19.56
C ILE A 289 11.65 -3.66 18.27
N ALA A 290 10.67 -4.56 18.11
CA ALA A 290 9.78 -4.56 16.95
C ALA A 290 8.94 -3.27 16.89
N SER A 291 8.41 -2.80 18.02
CA SER A 291 7.71 -1.51 18.12
C SER A 291 8.61 -0.35 17.72
N ALA A 292 9.83 -0.28 18.26
CA ALA A 292 10.78 0.77 17.92
C ALA A 292 11.10 0.80 16.41
N PHE A 293 11.32 -0.38 15.82
CA PHE A 293 11.53 -0.52 14.38
C PHE A 293 10.32 -0.02 13.58
N PHE A 294 9.10 -0.48 13.88
CA PHE A 294 7.91 -0.10 13.10
C PHE A 294 7.52 1.36 13.31
N ILE A 295 7.69 1.92 14.52
CA ILE A 295 7.53 3.37 14.75
C ILE A 295 8.52 4.11 13.86
N PHE A 296 9.82 3.81 13.93
CA PHE A 296 10.81 4.43 13.05
C PHE A 296 10.43 4.30 11.57
N TYR A 297 10.05 3.09 11.14
CA TYR A 297 9.69 2.79 9.76
C TYR A 297 8.47 3.61 9.28
N GLY A 298 7.41 3.70 10.09
CA GLY A 298 6.22 4.49 9.77
C GLY A 298 6.45 6.00 9.75
N PHE A 299 7.43 6.51 10.50
CA PHE A 299 7.81 7.92 10.46
C PHE A 299 8.85 8.25 9.37
N TYR A 300 9.61 7.24 8.92
CA TYR A 300 10.66 7.39 7.93
C TYR A 300 10.13 7.88 6.57
N ALA A 301 9.02 7.31 6.11
CA ALA A 301 8.33 7.74 4.90
C ALA A 301 6.84 7.41 4.98
N ILE A 302 6.01 8.26 4.38
CA ILE A 302 4.56 8.10 4.45
C ILE A 302 4.07 6.80 3.79
N ARG A 303 4.84 6.27 2.83
CA ARG A 303 4.67 4.94 2.23
C ARG A 303 4.61 3.79 3.24
N PHE A 304 5.33 3.90 4.35
CA PHE A 304 5.51 2.83 5.33
C PHE A 304 4.49 2.86 6.48
N VAL A 305 3.60 3.87 6.49
CA VAL A 305 2.54 4.01 7.50
C VAL A 305 1.60 2.80 7.56
N PRO A 306 1.16 2.17 6.45
CA PRO A 306 0.33 0.96 6.53
C PRO A 306 1.01 -0.19 7.27
N SER A 307 2.27 -0.51 6.93
CA SER A 307 3.03 -1.58 7.59
C SER A 307 3.21 -1.29 9.09
N TYR A 308 3.49 -0.03 9.44
CA TYR A 308 3.52 0.43 10.83
C TYR A 308 2.18 0.18 11.55
N CYS A 309 1.07 0.57 10.93
CA CYS A 309 -0.27 0.45 11.49
C CYS A 309 -0.65 -1.02 11.78
N PHE A 310 -0.48 -1.90 10.80
CA PHE A 310 -0.77 -3.33 10.96
C PHE A 310 0.14 -4.01 12.01
N ALA A 311 1.44 -3.72 11.99
CA ALA A 311 2.39 -4.28 12.93
C ALA A 311 2.12 -3.81 14.36
N ILE A 312 1.89 -2.51 14.57
CA ILE A 312 1.65 -1.95 15.90
C ILE A 312 0.32 -2.40 16.48
N VAL A 313 -0.74 -2.56 15.70
CA VAL A 313 -1.98 -3.18 16.20
C VAL A 313 -1.72 -4.61 16.68
N THR A 314 -0.94 -5.38 15.92
CA THR A 314 -0.58 -6.75 16.28
C THR A 314 0.27 -6.82 17.56
N LEU A 315 1.22 -5.89 17.71
CA LEU A 315 2.05 -5.73 18.90
C LEU A 315 1.22 -5.26 20.11
N ASN A 316 0.33 -4.28 19.92
CA ASN A 316 -0.57 -3.78 20.96
C ASN A 316 -1.48 -4.89 21.49
N ALA A 317 -1.99 -5.78 20.62
CA ALA A 317 -2.77 -6.94 21.05
C ALA A 317 -1.97 -7.89 21.97
N SER A 318 -0.68 -8.12 21.68
CA SER A 318 0.23 -8.89 22.55
C SER A 318 0.49 -8.16 23.87
N LEU A 319 0.85 -6.88 23.79
CA LEU A 319 1.17 -6.05 24.94
C LEU A 319 -0.03 -5.86 25.87
N ALA A 320 -1.24 -5.76 25.33
CA ALA A 320 -2.47 -5.67 26.10
C ALA A 320 -2.73 -6.90 26.98
N LEU A 321 -2.25 -8.08 26.58
CA LEU A 321 -2.31 -9.29 27.41
C LEU A 321 -1.22 -9.31 28.50
N LYS A 322 -0.10 -8.64 28.26
CA LYS A 322 1.04 -8.53 29.19
C LYS A 322 0.93 -7.35 30.16
N ALA A 323 0.16 -6.32 29.79
CA ALA A 323 0.05 -5.06 30.50
C ALA A 323 -0.63 -5.23 31.86
N SER A 324 0.04 -4.76 32.93
CA SER A 324 -0.58 -4.64 34.24
C SER A 324 -1.36 -3.32 34.33
N TYR A 325 -2.64 -3.36 33.99
CA TYR A 325 -3.55 -2.23 34.15
C TYR A 325 -4.94 -2.73 34.56
N SER A 326 -5.47 -2.15 35.64
CA SER A 326 -6.85 -2.40 36.09
C SER A 326 -7.72 -1.21 35.71
N PRO A 327 -8.63 -1.34 34.73
CA PRO A 327 -9.53 -0.26 34.35
C PRO A 327 -10.44 0.10 35.53
N LYS A 328 -10.63 1.40 35.76
CA LYS A 328 -11.56 1.90 36.79
C LYS A 328 -13.03 1.60 36.44
N TRP A 329 -13.33 1.56 35.14
CA TRP A 329 -14.69 1.35 34.62
C TRP A 329 -14.90 -0.11 34.18
N PRO A 330 -16.11 -0.68 34.37
CA PRO A 330 -16.42 -2.02 33.89
C PRO A 330 -16.23 -2.16 32.37
N MET A 331 -15.53 -3.21 31.94
CA MET A 331 -15.17 -3.40 30.54
C MET A 331 -16.36 -3.52 29.58
N LYS A 332 -17.51 -4.04 30.02
CA LYS A 332 -18.75 -4.03 29.21
C LYS A 332 -19.15 -2.64 28.72
N TYR A 333 -18.98 -1.60 29.53
CA TYR A 333 -19.36 -0.24 29.15
C TYR A 333 -18.32 0.39 28.22
N LEU A 334 -17.03 0.16 28.47
CA LEU A 334 -15.96 0.63 27.57
C LEU A 334 -16.03 -0.06 26.20
N ASN A 335 -16.27 -1.37 26.17
CA ASN A 335 -16.50 -2.11 24.92
C ASN A 335 -17.79 -1.66 24.24
N GLY A 336 -18.87 -1.45 25.00
CA GLY A 336 -20.14 -0.93 24.46
C GLY A 336 -19.99 0.46 23.83
N ALA A 337 -19.30 1.38 24.49
CA ALA A 337 -19.03 2.71 23.98
C ALA A 337 -18.15 2.68 22.72
N LEU A 338 -17.10 1.85 22.71
CA LEU A 338 -16.25 1.68 21.53
C LEU A 338 -17.01 1.07 20.35
N ALA A 339 -17.86 0.06 20.61
CA ALA A 339 -18.71 -0.54 19.60
C ALA A 339 -19.72 0.48 19.03
N ALA A 340 -20.35 1.28 19.90
CA ALA A 340 -21.26 2.35 19.48
C ALA A 340 -20.54 3.42 18.65
N LEU A 341 -19.34 3.84 19.07
CA LEU A 341 -18.51 4.77 18.30
C LEU A 341 -18.19 4.19 16.91
N ALA A 342 -17.72 2.94 16.85
CA ALA A 342 -17.42 2.29 15.58
C ALA A 342 -18.65 2.22 14.66
N LEU A 343 -19.83 1.92 15.22
CA LEU A 343 -21.09 1.92 14.46
C LEU A 343 -21.45 3.31 13.94
N VAL A 344 -21.33 4.37 14.77
CA VAL A 344 -21.56 5.75 14.33
C VAL A 344 -20.62 6.13 13.19
N LEU A 345 -19.34 5.74 13.29
CA LEU A 345 -18.36 5.98 12.22
C LEU A 345 -18.68 5.18 10.96
N VAL A 346 -19.16 3.94 11.08
CA VAL A 346 -19.65 3.16 9.92
C VAL A 346 -20.78 3.88 9.22
N VAL A 347 -21.82 4.30 9.96
CA VAL A 347 -22.96 5.05 9.40
C VAL A 347 -22.49 6.34 8.75
N LYS A 348 -21.59 7.08 9.40
CA LYS A 348 -21.01 8.32 8.86
C LYS A 348 -20.24 8.08 7.57
N ASN A 349 -19.37 7.07 7.52
CA ASN A 349 -18.53 6.80 6.36
C ASN A 349 -19.34 6.25 5.18
N VAL A 350 -20.32 5.40 5.45
CA VAL A 350 -21.21 4.86 4.40
C VAL A 350 -22.13 5.95 3.84
N GLY A 351 -22.59 6.89 4.68
CA GLY A 351 -23.52 7.94 4.26
C GLY A 351 -22.86 9.17 3.62
N TRP A 352 -21.66 9.56 4.07
CA TRP A 352 -21.01 10.83 3.70
C TRP A 352 -19.50 10.72 3.43
N GLY A 353 -18.97 9.50 3.29
CA GLY A 353 -17.55 9.30 3.05
C GLY A 353 -16.65 9.80 4.18
N TYR A 354 -15.37 10.01 3.88
CA TYR A 354 -14.39 10.58 4.81
C TYR A 354 -13.25 11.31 4.10
N GLU A 355 -12.64 12.27 4.79
CA GLU A 355 -11.54 13.06 4.25
C GLU A 355 -10.19 12.41 4.46
N THR A 356 -9.33 12.53 3.45
CA THR A 356 -7.93 12.16 3.57
C THR A 356 -6.95 13.24 3.10
N ILE A 357 -5.67 13.13 3.47
CA ILE A 357 -4.60 13.95 2.84
C ILE A 357 -4.50 13.75 1.31
N SER A 358 -5.12 12.69 0.79
CA SER A 358 -5.20 12.34 -0.63
C SER A 358 -6.61 12.59 -1.21
N GLY A 359 -7.43 13.41 -0.55
CA GLY A 359 -8.78 13.77 -0.98
C GLY A 359 -9.89 12.98 -0.29
N HIS A 360 -11.12 13.30 -0.67
CA HIS A 360 -12.35 12.68 -0.18
C HIS A 360 -12.43 11.19 -0.60
N ARG A 361 -13.17 10.39 0.18
CA ARG A 361 -13.38 8.96 -0.06
C ARG A 361 -14.83 8.62 0.20
N ASP A 362 -15.54 8.26 -0.86
CA ASP A 362 -16.89 7.74 -0.79
C ASP A 362 -16.91 6.22 -0.62
N PHE A 363 -17.84 5.72 0.19
CA PHE A 363 -18.05 4.28 0.29
C PHE A 363 -18.70 3.76 -1.00
N GLY A 364 -18.09 2.78 -1.64
CA GLY A 364 -18.62 2.25 -2.89
C GLY A 364 -17.66 1.33 -3.65
N LEU A 365 -18.12 0.95 -4.84
CA LEU A 365 -17.42 0.16 -5.84
C LEU A 365 -17.27 1.00 -7.13
N GLY A 366 -16.62 0.45 -8.16
CA GLY A 366 -16.31 1.16 -9.40
C GLY A 366 -14.98 1.92 -9.36
N MET A 367 -14.79 2.83 -10.32
CA MET A 367 -13.58 3.65 -10.46
C MET A 367 -13.89 5.10 -10.10
N ASP A 368 -12.96 5.78 -9.42
CA ASP A 368 -13.13 7.19 -9.08
C ASP A 368 -12.97 8.07 -10.34
N PRO A 369 -14.01 8.82 -10.79
CA PRO A 369 -13.94 9.65 -11.99
C PRO A 369 -12.99 10.84 -11.87
N HIS A 370 -12.58 11.23 -10.65
CA HIS A 370 -11.58 12.28 -10.44
C HIS A 370 -10.15 11.77 -10.69
N ILE A 371 -9.94 10.45 -10.64
CA ILE A 371 -8.61 9.84 -10.67
C ILE A 371 -8.42 8.97 -11.92
N VAL A 372 -9.47 8.30 -12.37
CA VAL A 372 -9.42 7.38 -13.50
C VAL A 372 -10.11 8.03 -14.70
N PRO A 373 -9.35 8.45 -15.73
CA PRO A 373 -9.87 9.28 -16.81
C PRO A 373 -10.48 8.45 -17.94
N GLU A 374 -11.49 7.63 -17.63
CA GLU A 374 -12.06 6.64 -18.57
C GLU A 374 -12.64 7.29 -19.83
N GLN A 375 -13.44 8.33 -19.66
CA GLN A 375 -14.09 9.00 -20.79
C GLN A 375 -13.08 9.71 -21.68
N ALA A 376 -12.14 10.45 -21.09
CA ALA A 376 -11.04 11.10 -21.80
C ALA A 376 -10.17 10.08 -22.58
N ALA A 377 -9.81 8.96 -21.95
CA ALA A 377 -8.99 7.92 -22.58
C ALA A 377 -9.69 7.30 -23.79
N LYS A 378 -10.98 6.99 -23.66
CA LYS A 378 -11.80 6.45 -24.75
C LYS A 378 -11.95 7.43 -25.90
N LEU A 379 -12.24 8.70 -25.60
CA LEU A 379 -12.41 9.74 -26.61
C LEU A 379 -11.12 9.96 -27.42
N LEU A 380 -9.97 10.00 -26.76
CA LEU A 380 -8.70 10.21 -27.44
C LEU A 380 -8.26 8.98 -28.25
N ASP A 381 -8.49 7.77 -27.74
CA ASP A 381 -8.14 6.55 -28.50
C ASP A 381 -8.92 6.46 -29.81
N GLN A 382 -10.22 6.78 -29.75
CA GLN A 382 -11.13 6.80 -30.90
C GLN A 382 -10.95 8.03 -31.81
N SER A 383 -10.11 8.99 -31.41
CA SER A 383 -9.82 10.15 -32.24
C SER A 383 -8.91 9.75 -33.41
N GLY A 384 -9.12 10.37 -34.58
CA GLY A 384 -8.21 10.27 -35.72
C GLY A 384 -6.87 11.00 -35.53
N LEU A 385 -6.48 11.28 -34.28
CA LEU A 385 -5.30 12.07 -33.93
C LEU A 385 -4.04 11.46 -34.54
N GLN A 386 -3.31 12.31 -35.28
CA GLN A 386 -1.98 12.04 -35.77
C GLN A 386 -0.93 12.47 -34.73
N GLY A 387 0.11 11.67 -34.56
CA GLY A 387 1.19 11.95 -33.60
C GLY A 387 1.02 11.28 -32.23
N ASN A 388 2.02 11.48 -31.38
CA ASN A 388 2.09 10.90 -30.05
C ASN A 388 1.35 11.72 -29.01
N VAL A 389 1.01 11.09 -27.88
CA VAL A 389 0.33 11.74 -26.77
C VAL A 389 1.32 11.97 -25.64
N TYR A 390 1.46 13.22 -25.19
CA TYR A 390 2.02 13.50 -23.87
C TYR A 390 0.96 13.08 -22.86
N ASN A 391 1.34 12.26 -21.88
CA ASN A 391 0.47 11.92 -20.78
C ASN A 391 1.09 12.34 -19.45
N SER A 392 0.25 12.82 -18.55
CA SER A 392 0.59 12.95 -17.14
C SER A 392 1.08 11.62 -16.56
N HIS A 393 2.04 11.71 -15.64
CA HIS A 393 2.63 10.59 -14.91
C HIS A 393 1.58 9.69 -14.26
N LEU A 394 0.56 10.28 -13.63
CA LEU A 394 -0.52 9.57 -12.94
C LEU A 394 -1.37 8.70 -13.87
N TYR A 395 -1.43 9.05 -15.16
CA TYR A 395 -2.29 8.36 -16.14
C TYR A 395 -1.56 7.32 -16.98
N GLY A 396 -0.23 7.30 -16.97
CA GLY A 396 0.54 6.40 -17.84
C GLY A 396 0.13 4.93 -17.70
N SER A 397 0.03 4.45 -16.45
CA SER A 397 -0.41 3.08 -16.17
C SER A 397 -1.84 2.79 -16.63
N TYR A 398 -2.76 3.74 -16.43
CA TYR A 398 -4.14 3.60 -16.88
C TYR A 398 -4.23 3.55 -18.39
N LEU A 399 -3.53 4.43 -19.10
CA LEU A 399 -3.53 4.49 -20.56
C LEU A 399 -2.87 3.25 -21.19
N ALA A 400 -1.80 2.70 -20.59
CA ALA A 400 -1.23 1.41 -21.00
C ALA A 400 -2.26 0.27 -20.89
N TRP A 401 -3.10 0.29 -19.85
CA TRP A 401 -4.22 -0.64 -19.72
C TRP A 401 -5.34 -0.36 -20.74
N ALA A 402 -5.84 0.87 -20.81
CA ALA A 402 -7.03 1.22 -21.58
C ALA A 402 -6.83 1.15 -23.10
N TRP A 403 -5.66 1.55 -23.60
CA TRP A 403 -5.40 1.61 -25.05
C TRP A 403 -4.89 0.30 -25.64
N GLU A 404 -4.60 -0.71 -24.80
CA GLU A 404 -4.21 -2.05 -25.27
C GLU A 404 -3.03 -2.13 -26.25
N GLY A 405 -2.21 -1.08 -26.32
CA GLY A 405 -1.11 -0.95 -27.28
C GLY A 405 -1.48 -0.28 -28.61
N HIS A 406 -2.73 0.13 -28.83
CA HIS A 406 -3.14 0.95 -29.99
C HIS A 406 -2.38 2.28 -30.03
N ARG A 407 -2.11 2.85 -28.85
CA ARG A 407 -1.30 4.04 -28.66
C ARG A 407 -0.23 3.78 -27.62
N LYS A 408 0.96 4.28 -27.88
CA LYS A 408 2.07 4.27 -26.92
C LYS A 408 2.01 5.51 -26.02
N ILE A 409 2.57 5.39 -24.83
CA ILE A 409 2.61 6.43 -23.80
C ILE A 409 4.01 7.05 -23.71
N LEU A 410 4.07 8.30 -23.25
CA LEU A 410 5.32 9.03 -23.06
C LEU A 410 6.01 8.62 -21.76
N TYR A 411 5.24 8.38 -20.69
CA TYR A 411 5.79 8.11 -19.36
C TYR A 411 4.80 7.38 -18.45
N HIS A 412 5.29 6.63 -17.47
CA HIS A 412 4.50 6.03 -16.38
C HIS A 412 5.38 5.82 -15.15
N GLY A 413 4.75 5.56 -13.99
CA GLY A 413 5.43 5.53 -12.69
C GLY A 413 6.44 4.41 -12.45
N PHE A 414 6.62 3.49 -13.40
CA PHE A 414 7.58 2.38 -13.34
C PHE A 414 8.84 2.63 -14.18
N VAL A 415 8.93 3.75 -14.89
CA VAL A 415 10.17 4.16 -15.55
C VAL A 415 11.15 4.63 -14.47
N THR A 416 12.33 4.01 -14.43
CA THR A 416 13.37 4.29 -13.41
C THR A 416 14.53 5.13 -13.95
N ASP A 417 14.45 5.57 -15.20
CA ASP A 417 15.43 6.47 -15.83
C ASP A 417 15.27 7.90 -15.30
N LEU A 418 16.14 8.26 -14.36
CA LEU A 418 16.16 9.58 -13.73
C LEU A 418 16.51 10.70 -14.73
N ASP A 419 17.44 10.44 -15.63
CA ASP A 419 17.92 11.44 -16.57
C ASP A 419 16.79 11.83 -17.52
N PHE A 420 16.10 10.83 -18.05
CA PHE A 420 14.90 11.07 -18.85
C PHE A 420 13.84 11.87 -18.08
N PHE A 421 13.56 11.49 -16.83
CA PHE A 421 12.53 12.16 -16.05
C PHE A 421 12.84 13.65 -15.83
N VAL A 422 14.07 13.97 -15.42
CA VAL A 422 14.47 15.33 -15.06
C VAL A 422 14.73 16.20 -16.29
N ASN A 423 15.48 15.67 -17.26
CA ASN A 423 15.99 16.44 -18.39
C ASN A 423 15.09 16.38 -19.62
N GLN A 424 14.05 15.55 -19.63
CA GLN A 424 13.10 15.48 -20.74
C GLN A 424 11.65 15.63 -20.28
N TYR A 425 11.18 14.75 -19.40
CA TYR A 425 9.77 14.73 -19.01
C TYR A 425 9.33 16.00 -18.27
N LEU A 426 10.09 16.46 -17.26
CA LEU A 426 9.76 17.69 -16.53
C LEU A 426 9.95 18.97 -17.37
N GLN A 427 10.73 18.92 -18.45
CA GLN A 427 11.04 20.09 -19.27
C GLN A 427 9.87 20.56 -20.14
N PHE A 428 8.83 19.74 -20.32
CA PHE A 428 7.59 20.18 -20.96
C PHE A 428 6.96 21.39 -20.26
N GLY A 429 7.07 21.46 -18.93
CA GLY A 429 6.50 22.55 -18.12
C GLY A 429 7.48 23.68 -17.78
N ALA A 430 8.69 23.69 -18.35
CA ALA A 430 9.73 24.66 -17.99
C ALA A 430 9.45 26.06 -18.56
N ASP A 431 9.35 26.17 -19.88
CA ASP A 431 8.94 27.36 -20.61
C ASP A 431 8.45 26.98 -22.02
N ARG A 432 8.03 27.99 -22.79
CA ARG A 432 7.51 27.80 -24.14
C ARG A 432 8.54 27.24 -25.12
N ALA A 433 9.80 27.66 -25.05
CA ALA A 433 10.83 27.21 -25.98
C ALA A 433 11.15 25.73 -25.77
N HIS A 434 11.26 25.31 -24.51
CA HIS A 434 11.43 23.89 -24.16
C HIS A 434 10.21 23.07 -24.54
N LEU A 435 8.98 23.57 -24.32
CA LEU A 435 7.76 22.90 -24.78
C LEU A 435 7.82 22.62 -26.29
N ASP A 436 8.12 23.64 -27.11
CA ASP A 436 8.18 23.51 -28.56
C ASP A 436 9.27 22.52 -29.02
N GLU A 437 10.42 22.53 -28.35
CA GLU A 437 11.49 21.56 -28.59
C GLU A 437 11.02 20.13 -28.29
N GLN A 438 10.44 19.89 -27.12
CA GLN A 438 9.97 18.56 -26.71
C GLN A 438 8.82 18.06 -27.60
N VAL A 439 7.87 18.94 -27.94
CA VAL A 439 6.77 18.64 -28.88
C VAL A 439 7.31 18.17 -30.21
N LYS A 440 8.31 18.86 -30.76
CA LYS A 440 8.94 18.48 -32.03
C LYS A 440 9.72 17.18 -31.90
N LYS A 441 10.52 17.03 -30.84
CA LYS A 441 11.35 15.86 -30.57
C LYS A 441 10.53 14.57 -30.47
N PHE A 442 9.43 14.63 -29.74
CA PHE A 442 8.56 13.47 -29.48
C PHE A 442 7.37 13.37 -30.44
N ASN A 443 7.25 14.28 -31.41
CA ASN A 443 6.12 14.37 -32.34
C ASN A 443 4.76 14.37 -31.61
N ILE A 444 4.59 15.27 -30.64
CA ILE A 444 3.40 15.34 -29.79
C ILE A 444 2.26 16.02 -30.55
N GLY A 445 1.13 15.33 -30.66
CA GLY A 445 -0.13 15.83 -31.24
C GLY A 445 -1.20 16.15 -30.21
N ALA A 446 -1.07 15.62 -28.99
CA ALA A 446 -2.00 15.88 -27.89
C ALA A 446 -1.33 15.87 -26.53
N PHE A 447 -1.88 16.65 -25.60
CA PHE A 447 -1.58 16.57 -24.17
C PHE A 447 -2.78 16.02 -23.43
N PHE A 448 -2.55 14.93 -22.71
CA PHE A 448 -3.49 14.29 -21.80
C PHE A 448 -3.03 14.58 -20.37
N LEU A 449 -3.67 15.56 -19.74
CA LEU A 449 -3.25 16.08 -18.43
C LEU A 449 -4.25 15.71 -17.35
N ASP A 450 -3.75 15.37 -16.18
CA ASP A 450 -4.54 15.35 -14.96
C ASP A 450 -4.84 16.78 -14.49
N ARG A 451 -5.96 16.92 -13.78
CA ARG A 451 -6.38 18.18 -13.15
C ARG A 451 -5.73 18.41 -11.78
N PHE A 452 -4.93 17.48 -11.28
CA PHE A 452 -4.52 17.41 -9.88
C PHE A 452 -3.00 17.27 -9.72
N ARG A 453 -2.37 18.38 -9.29
CA ARG A 453 -0.96 18.49 -8.89
C ARG A 453 0.04 18.43 -10.05
N GLY A 454 1.08 19.26 -9.99
CA GLY A 454 2.30 19.10 -10.80
C GLY A 454 2.28 19.69 -12.22
N ASN A 455 1.11 19.96 -12.81
CA ASN A 455 1.01 20.48 -14.19
C ASN A 455 0.75 21.99 -14.29
N GLU A 456 0.80 22.76 -13.19
CA GLU A 456 0.40 24.17 -13.18
C GLU A 456 1.15 25.00 -14.22
N SER A 457 2.47 24.84 -14.29
CA SER A 457 3.32 25.54 -15.27
C SER A 457 2.98 25.12 -16.71
N LEU A 458 2.90 23.81 -16.98
CA LEU A 458 2.57 23.29 -18.31
C LEU A 458 1.17 23.73 -18.77
N LEU A 459 0.18 23.67 -17.88
CA LEU A 459 -1.19 24.09 -18.17
C LEU A 459 -1.25 25.58 -18.51
N LYS A 460 -0.51 26.41 -17.78
CA LYS A 460 -0.39 27.84 -18.09
C LYS A 460 0.19 28.05 -19.49
N ILE A 461 1.32 27.40 -19.78
CA ILE A 461 1.98 27.51 -21.09
C ILE A 461 1.02 27.08 -22.21
N LEU A 462 0.36 25.92 -22.10
CA LEU A 462 -0.56 25.41 -23.12
C LEU A 462 -1.78 26.30 -23.34
N THR A 463 -2.30 26.91 -22.28
CA THR A 463 -3.45 27.82 -22.36
C THR A 463 -3.10 29.12 -23.09
N GLU A 464 -1.87 29.59 -22.93
CA GLU A 464 -1.35 30.80 -23.58
C GLU A 464 -0.74 30.51 -24.97
N HIS A 465 -0.50 29.24 -25.30
CA HIS A 465 0.15 28.85 -26.54
C HIS A 465 -0.81 28.91 -27.74
N PRO A 466 -0.44 29.59 -28.84
CA PRO A 466 -1.33 29.76 -29.99
C PRO A 466 -1.67 28.44 -30.70
N ASP A 467 -0.78 27.46 -30.68
CA ASP A 467 -0.94 26.20 -31.42
C ASP A 467 -1.77 25.15 -30.67
N TRP A 468 -2.10 25.36 -29.39
CA TRP A 468 -2.80 24.36 -28.58
C TRP A 468 -4.22 24.85 -28.25
N GLN A 469 -5.16 23.91 -28.21
CA GLN A 469 -6.54 24.19 -27.84
C GLN A 469 -7.05 23.12 -26.88
N LEU A 470 -7.67 23.55 -25.78
CA LEU A 470 -8.42 22.66 -24.90
C LEU A 470 -9.68 22.19 -25.62
N VAL A 471 -9.80 20.87 -25.84
CA VAL A 471 -10.94 20.26 -26.54
C VAL A 471 -11.81 19.40 -25.63
N TYR A 472 -11.29 18.99 -24.48
CA TYR A 472 -12.02 18.16 -23.52
C TYR A 472 -11.62 18.51 -22.09
N LYS A 473 -12.62 18.50 -21.20
CA LYS A 473 -12.46 18.69 -19.76
C LYS A 473 -13.58 17.95 -19.03
N ASP A 474 -13.19 17.07 -18.11
CA ASP A 474 -14.09 16.43 -17.14
C ASP A 474 -13.56 16.62 -15.72
N GLU A 475 -14.08 15.87 -14.74
CA GLU A 475 -13.68 15.96 -13.32
C GLU A 475 -12.20 15.60 -13.08
N GLY A 476 -11.62 14.71 -13.90
CA GLY A 476 -10.26 14.20 -13.73
C GLY A 476 -9.24 14.78 -14.71
N ALA A 477 -9.60 14.96 -15.98
CA ALA A 477 -8.68 15.13 -17.09
C ALA A 477 -8.93 16.38 -17.94
N LEU A 478 -7.88 16.81 -18.63
CA LEU A 478 -7.86 17.84 -19.66
C LEU A 478 -7.18 17.29 -20.90
N ILE A 479 -7.75 17.53 -22.08
CA ILE A 479 -7.12 17.20 -23.36
C ILE A 479 -6.90 18.48 -24.17
N PHE A 480 -5.63 18.73 -24.50
CA PHE A 480 -5.26 19.73 -25.49
C PHE A 480 -4.87 19.05 -26.79
N LEU A 481 -5.37 19.56 -27.91
CA LEU A 481 -4.97 19.16 -29.25
C LEU A 481 -4.23 20.28 -29.95
N LYS A 482 -3.32 19.90 -30.85
CA LYS A 482 -2.68 20.86 -31.76
C LYS A 482 -3.72 21.37 -32.76
N LYS A 483 -3.81 22.69 -32.93
CA LYS A 483 -4.65 23.31 -33.96
C LYS A 483 -4.16 22.88 -35.34
N GLN A 484 -5.11 22.61 -36.23
CA GLN A 484 -4.85 22.28 -37.63
C GLN A 484 -4.51 23.52 -38.44
#